data_AF-A0A4W5PBL4-F1
#
_entry.id   AF-A0A4W5PBL4-F1
#
_cell.length_a   1.000
_cell.length_b   1.000
_cell.length_c   1.000
_cell.angle_alpha   90.00
_cell.angle_beta   90.00
_cell.angle_gamma   90.00
#
_symmetry.space_group_name_H-M   'P 1'
#
loop_
_entity.id
_entity.type
_entity.pdbx_description
1 polymer ?
#
loop_
_entity_poly.entity_id
_entity_poly.type
_entity_poly.pdbx_seq_one_letter_code
_entity_poly.pdbx_strand_id
1 'polypeptide(L)'
;MGNNAIKAHLENSQKTGIFQLTGKGLPEVTPFNCCGYSSLPDEIGKLKKLETLLLNGNHLTQLPSTVGQLKALRILSLSGNKFREFPAGLGSLRHLDVLDLSKNHIQAVPAEVAALQAIEINLNQNQISVVSAEVSTCQRLKVLRLEENCLELTSIPVSILTTSQVSLLSVECNLFEVKIMRDLEGYEKYMERFTATKKKFA
;
A
#
# COMPACT_ATOMS: atom_id res chain seq x y z
N MET A 1 -10.75 -8.96 -28.00
CA MET A 1 -9.28 -8.94 -28.07
C MET A 1 -8.56 -8.79 -26.71
N GLY A 2 -9.27 -8.82 -25.56
CA GLY A 2 -8.67 -8.50 -24.24
C GLY A 2 -7.84 -9.60 -23.56
N ASN A 3 -8.03 -10.89 -23.88
CA ASN A 3 -7.41 -11.99 -23.13
C ASN A 3 -5.95 -12.34 -23.51
N ASN A 4 -5.47 -11.97 -24.70
CA ASN A 4 -4.11 -12.31 -25.12
C ASN A 4 -3.06 -11.39 -24.49
N ALA A 5 -3.41 -10.15 -24.17
CA ALA A 5 -2.49 -9.19 -23.57
C ALA A 5 -2.08 -9.64 -22.15
N ILE A 6 -3.03 -10.03 -21.30
CA ILE A 6 -2.72 -10.44 -19.92
C ILE A 6 -1.96 -11.77 -19.89
N LYS A 7 -2.33 -12.74 -20.73
CA LYS A 7 -1.61 -14.03 -20.82
C LYS A 7 -0.14 -13.85 -21.20
N ALA A 8 0.16 -13.00 -22.19
CA ALA A 8 1.54 -12.71 -22.58
C ALA A 8 2.34 -12.04 -21.44
N HIS A 9 1.72 -11.14 -20.66
CA HIS A 9 2.37 -10.54 -19.50
C HIS A 9 2.57 -11.54 -18.37
N LEU A 10 1.61 -12.47 -18.14
CA LEU A 10 1.75 -13.55 -17.16
C LEU A 10 2.93 -14.46 -17.53
N GLU A 11 3.03 -14.90 -18.78
CA GLU A 11 4.14 -15.74 -19.26
C GLU A 11 5.49 -15.04 -19.16
N ASN A 12 5.56 -13.76 -19.52
CA ASN A 12 6.79 -12.99 -19.38
C ASN A 12 7.20 -12.82 -17.92
N SER A 13 6.24 -12.56 -17.03
CA SER A 13 6.50 -12.38 -15.60
C SER A 13 7.01 -13.64 -14.90
N GLN A 14 6.70 -14.83 -15.42
CA GLN A 14 7.31 -16.08 -14.92
C GLN A 14 8.81 -16.16 -15.22
N LYS A 15 9.27 -15.51 -16.29
CA LYS A 15 10.67 -15.47 -16.70
C LYS A 15 11.43 -14.33 -16.03
N THR A 16 10.80 -13.16 -15.89
CA THR A 16 11.46 -11.94 -15.42
C THR A 16 11.26 -11.66 -13.94
N GLY A 17 10.27 -12.28 -13.29
CA GLY A 17 9.87 -11.91 -11.92
C GLY A 17 9.14 -10.56 -11.84
N ILE A 18 8.84 -9.93 -12.98
CA ILE A 18 8.20 -8.60 -13.06
C ILE A 18 6.93 -8.72 -13.88
N PHE A 19 5.80 -8.32 -13.28
CA PHE A 19 4.53 -8.16 -13.95
C PHE A 19 4.15 -6.69 -13.93
N GLN A 20 4.06 -6.09 -15.10
CA GLN A 20 3.71 -4.68 -15.24
C GLN A 20 2.53 -4.53 -16.20
N LEU A 21 1.50 -3.84 -15.75
CA LEU A 21 0.33 -3.51 -16.55
C LEU A 21 -0.17 -2.12 -16.15
N THR A 22 0.35 -1.08 -16.80
CA THR A 22 0.12 0.32 -16.42
C THR A 22 -0.73 1.04 -17.45
N GLY A 23 -1.73 1.83 -17.02
CA GLY A 23 -2.45 2.74 -17.91
C GLY A 23 -3.24 2.07 -19.04
N LYS A 24 -3.46 0.75 -18.96
CA LYS A 24 -4.14 -0.01 -20.02
C LYS A 24 -5.65 0.07 -19.93
N GLY A 25 -6.18 0.72 -18.89
CA GLY A 25 -7.61 0.79 -18.64
C GLY A 25 -8.21 -0.60 -18.63
N LEU A 26 -7.60 -1.53 -17.86
CA LEU A 26 -7.97 -2.94 -17.74
C LEU A 26 -9.48 -3.13 -17.99
N PRO A 27 -9.90 -3.55 -19.21
CA PRO A 27 -11.30 -3.78 -19.50
C PRO A 27 -11.74 -4.99 -18.70
N GLU A 28 -12.92 -4.93 -18.09
CA GLU A 28 -13.60 -6.02 -17.36
C GLU A 28 -13.03 -7.40 -17.71
N VAL A 29 -12.03 -7.84 -16.94
CA VAL A 29 -11.41 -9.14 -17.20
C VAL A 29 -12.30 -10.18 -16.54
N THR A 30 -13.46 -10.45 -17.15
CA THR A 30 -14.13 -11.77 -17.27
C THR A 30 -15.58 -11.61 -17.79
N PRO A 31 -16.07 -12.50 -18.67
CA PRO A 31 -17.49 -12.60 -19.03
C PRO A 31 -18.36 -13.26 -17.93
N PHE A 32 -17.81 -13.50 -16.73
CA PHE A 32 -18.44 -14.33 -15.69
C PHE A 32 -18.53 -13.66 -14.31
N ASN A 33 -18.20 -12.38 -14.16
CA ASN A 33 -18.48 -11.65 -12.93
C ASN A 33 -19.68 -10.73 -13.15
N CYS A 34 -20.85 -11.12 -12.66
CA CYS A 34 -22.12 -10.39 -12.79
C CYS A 34 -22.16 -9.04 -12.03
N CYS A 35 -21.02 -8.54 -11.56
CA CYS A 35 -20.87 -7.28 -10.87
C CYS A 35 -19.69 -6.54 -11.50
N GLY A 36 -19.89 -5.35 -12.07
CA GLY A 36 -18.91 -4.56 -12.84
C GLY A 36 -17.67 -4.07 -12.08
N TYR A 37 -16.92 -4.98 -11.46
CA TYR A 37 -15.67 -4.73 -10.75
C TYR A 37 -14.49 -5.13 -11.63
N SER A 38 -13.56 -4.20 -11.87
CA SER A 38 -12.30 -4.50 -12.53
C SER A 38 -11.34 -5.13 -11.51
N SER A 39 -11.13 -6.44 -11.56
CA SER A 39 -10.13 -7.15 -10.76
C SER A 39 -9.12 -7.89 -11.67
N LEU A 40 -7.94 -8.16 -11.13
CA LEU A 40 -7.00 -9.08 -11.79
C LEU A 40 -7.56 -10.52 -11.78
N PRO A 41 -7.18 -11.35 -12.76
CA PRO A 41 -7.52 -12.76 -12.76
C PRO A 41 -6.78 -13.54 -11.66
N ASP A 42 -7.40 -14.60 -11.13
CA ASP A 42 -6.85 -15.42 -10.05
C ASP A 42 -5.54 -16.13 -10.41
N GLU A 43 -5.26 -16.28 -11.70
CA GLU A 43 -4.01 -16.83 -12.22
C GLU A 43 -2.77 -16.06 -11.73
N ILE A 44 -2.90 -14.79 -11.33
CA ILE A 44 -1.79 -14.02 -10.76
C ILE A 44 -1.16 -14.76 -9.58
N GLY A 45 -1.95 -15.40 -8.72
CA GLY A 45 -1.45 -16.13 -7.54
C GLY A 45 -0.59 -17.35 -7.88
N LYS A 46 -0.59 -17.82 -9.13
CA LYS A 46 0.26 -18.93 -9.61
C LYS A 46 1.70 -18.49 -9.86
N LEU A 47 1.97 -17.18 -9.95
CA LEU A 47 3.31 -16.64 -10.23
C LEU A 47 4.21 -16.65 -8.99
N LYS A 48 4.67 -17.83 -8.56
CA LYS A 48 5.44 -17.99 -7.31
C LYS A 48 6.79 -17.27 -7.28
N LYS A 49 7.35 -16.93 -8.45
CA LYS A 49 8.61 -16.20 -8.62
C LYS A 49 8.42 -14.69 -8.83
N LEU A 50 7.19 -14.19 -8.76
CA LEU A 50 6.93 -12.78 -9.00
C LEU A 50 7.46 -11.95 -7.83
N GLU A 51 8.39 -11.05 -8.11
CA GLU A 51 9.00 -10.14 -7.14
C GLU A 51 8.41 -8.73 -7.24
N THR A 52 8.02 -8.31 -8.44
CA THR A 52 7.50 -6.96 -8.69
C THR A 52 6.17 -7.00 -9.43
N LEU A 53 5.14 -6.38 -8.86
CA LEU A 53 3.81 -6.25 -9.45
C LEU A 53 3.43 -4.76 -9.56
N LEU A 54 3.39 -4.25 -10.79
CA LEU A 54 3.09 -2.85 -11.11
C LEU A 54 1.77 -2.75 -11.87
N LEU A 55 0.76 -2.14 -11.27
CA LEU A 55 -0.61 -2.07 -11.81
C LEU A 55 -1.15 -0.64 -11.79
N ASN A 56 -0.25 0.32 -11.96
CA ASN A 56 -0.56 1.74 -11.81
C ASN A 56 -1.51 2.25 -12.90
N GLY A 57 -2.36 3.22 -12.57
CA GLY A 57 -3.23 3.89 -13.55
C GLY A 57 -4.27 2.96 -14.18
N ASN A 58 -4.85 2.04 -13.41
CA ASN A 58 -5.96 1.19 -13.88
C ASN A 58 -7.26 1.56 -13.14
N HIS A 59 -8.32 0.78 -13.37
CA HIS A 59 -9.61 0.96 -12.72
C HIS A 59 -9.86 -0.07 -11.61
N LEU A 60 -8.80 -0.61 -11.00
CA LEU A 60 -8.93 -1.67 -10.01
C LEU A 60 -9.63 -1.16 -8.76
N THR A 61 -10.63 -1.90 -8.29
CA THR A 61 -11.33 -1.63 -7.03
C THR A 61 -10.97 -2.64 -5.95
N GLN A 62 -10.45 -3.80 -6.34
CA GLN A 62 -10.08 -4.91 -5.47
C GLN A 62 -8.95 -5.75 -6.07
N LEU A 63 -8.26 -6.51 -5.22
CA LEU A 63 -7.34 -7.55 -5.63
C LEU A 63 -8.00 -8.93 -5.49
N PRO A 64 -7.63 -9.91 -6.33
CA PRO A 64 -8.08 -11.28 -6.14
C PRO A 64 -7.53 -11.84 -4.82
N SER A 65 -8.29 -12.74 -4.18
CA SER A 65 -7.90 -13.39 -2.91
C SER A 65 -6.59 -14.17 -3.04
N THR A 66 -6.25 -14.58 -4.26
CA THR A 66 -5.02 -15.29 -4.62
C THR A 66 -3.75 -14.42 -4.57
N VAL A 67 -3.86 -13.08 -4.43
CA VAL A 67 -2.69 -12.19 -4.34
C VAL A 67 -1.78 -12.56 -3.16
N GLY A 68 -2.34 -13.01 -2.04
CA GLY A 68 -1.58 -13.45 -0.86
C GLY A 68 -0.72 -14.70 -1.09
N GLN A 69 -0.85 -15.36 -2.25
CA GLN A 69 -0.05 -16.51 -2.64
C GLN A 69 1.27 -16.14 -3.32
N LEU A 70 1.50 -14.87 -3.64
CA LEU A 70 2.72 -14.34 -4.26
C LEU A 70 3.86 -14.24 -3.23
N LYS A 71 4.40 -15.38 -2.81
CA LYS A 71 5.35 -15.44 -1.68
C LYS A 71 6.68 -14.73 -1.94
N ALA A 72 7.10 -14.57 -3.19
CA ALA A 72 8.33 -13.85 -3.55
C ALA A 72 8.12 -12.33 -3.73
N LEU A 73 6.89 -11.82 -3.59
CA LEU A 73 6.59 -10.43 -3.93
C LEU A 73 7.26 -9.46 -2.96
N ARG A 74 8.02 -8.52 -3.52
CA ARG A 74 8.75 -7.47 -2.83
C ARG A 74 8.16 -6.09 -3.07
N ILE A 75 7.65 -5.83 -4.27
CA ILE A 75 7.10 -4.53 -4.65
C ILE A 75 5.69 -4.73 -5.21
N LEU A 76 4.72 -4.05 -4.59
CA LEU A 76 3.35 -3.97 -5.07
C LEU A 76 2.98 -2.49 -5.27
N SER A 77 2.74 -2.10 -6.51
CA SER A 77 2.34 -0.73 -6.86
C SER A 77 0.96 -0.75 -7.51
N LEU A 78 0.01 -0.09 -6.86
CA LEU A 78 -1.41 0.05 -7.19
C LEU A 78 -1.79 1.53 -7.31
N SER A 79 -0.82 2.39 -7.58
CA SER A 79 -1.01 3.84 -7.63
C SER A 79 -1.99 4.23 -8.73
N GLY A 80 -2.90 5.17 -8.48
CA GLY A 80 -3.82 5.67 -9.51
C GLY A 80 -4.89 4.64 -9.89
N ASN A 81 -5.52 4.01 -8.90
CA ASN A 81 -6.62 3.07 -9.08
C ASN A 81 -7.90 3.58 -8.39
N LYS A 82 -8.90 2.72 -8.21
CA LYS A 82 -10.21 3.05 -7.62
C LYS A 82 -10.47 2.29 -6.31
N PHE A 83 -9.42 1.94 -5.57
CA PHE A 83 -9.58 1.31 -4.25
C PHE A 83 -10.25 2.28 -3.28
N ARG A 84 -11.37 1.87 -2.68
CA ARG A 84 -12.07 2.61 -1.61
C ARG A 84 -11.72 2.11 -0.21
N GLU A 85 -11.24 0.87 -0.15
CA GLU A 85 -10.83 0.19 1.07
C GLU A 85 -9.38 -0.28 0.93
N PHE A 86 -8.73 -0.48 2.07
CA PHE A 86 -7.41 -1.07 2.10
C PHE A 86 -7.48 -2.52 1.57
N PRO A 87 -6.62 -2.95 0.62
CA PRO A 87 -6.76 -4.27 0.03
C PRO A 87 -6.54 -5.40 1.05
N ALA A 88 -7.48 -6.35 1.08
CA ALA A 88 -7.39 -7.54 1.91
C ALA A 88 -6.37 -8.55 1.38
N GLY A 89 -5.90 -9.46 2.25
CA GLY A 89 -5.03 -10.58 1.87
C GLY A 89 -3.54 -10.26 1.72
N LEU A 90 -3.15 -8.99 1.90
CA LEU A 90 -1.75 -8.56 1.80
C LEU A 90 -0.88 -9.01 2.98
N GLY A 91 -1.47 -9.33 4.15
CA GLY A 91 -0.73 -9.83 5.32
C GLY A 91 -0.02 -11.18 5.12
N SER A 92 -0.36 -11.90 4.04
CA SER A 92 0.29 -13.16 3.66
C SER A 92 1.61 -12.97 2.90
N LEU A 93 1.95 -11.75 2.49
CA LEU A 93 3.12 -11.39 1.69
C LEU A 93 4.33 -11.11 2.59
N ARG A 94 5.04 -12.18 2.98
CA ARG A 94 6.12 -12.10 3.98
C ARG A 94 7.37 -11.34 3.52
N HIS A 95 7.57 -11.19 2.22
CA HIS A 95 8.74 -10.53 1.63
C HIS A 95 8.42 -9.16 1.03
N LEU A 96 7.20 -8.64 1.25
CA LEU A 96 6.83 -7.33 0.73
C LEU A 96 7.70 -6.27 1.40
N ASP A 97 8.39 -5.47 0.59
CA ASP A 97 9.21 -4.36 1.05
C ASP A 97 8.48 -3.03 0.80
N VAL A 98 7.82 -2.88 -0.35
CA VAL A 98 7.14 -1.64 -0.76
C VAL A 98 5.71 -1.91 -1.18
N LEU A 99 4.77 -1.18 -0.57
CA LEU A 99 3.37 -1.12 -0.95
C LEU A 99 3.00 0.32 -1.33
N ASP A 100 2.63 0.53 -2.58
CA ASP A 100 2.17 1.84 -3.07
C ASP A 100 0.68 1.78 -3.42
N LEU A 101 -0.12 2.49 -2.64
CA LEU A 101 -1.56 2.67 -2.75
C LEU A 101 -1.93 4.14 -3.01
N SER A 102 -0.96 4.97 -3.42
CA SER A 102 -1.19 6.38 -3.66
C SER A 102 -2.24 6.65 -4.76
N LYS A 103 -2.87 7.83 -4.77
CA LYS A 103 -3.84 8.22 -5.81
C LYS A 103 -5.00 7.21 -5.91
N ASN A 104 -5.58 6.85 -4.78
CA ASN A 104 -6.76 6.01 -4.70
C ASN A 104 -7.88 6.77 -3.94
N HIS A 105 -8.93 6.06 -3.51
CA HIS A 105 -10.07 6.63 -2.80
C HIS A 105 -10.21 6.00 -1.40
N ILE A 106 -9.11 5.54 -0.82
CA ILE A 106 -9.09 4.82 0.47
C ILE A 106 -9.49 5.77 1.58
N GLN A 107 -10.43 5.36 2.44
CA GLN A 107 -10.98 6.20 3.51
C GLN A 107 -10.40 5.92 4.90
N ALA A 108 -9.81 4.74 5.10
CA ALA A 108 -9.29 4.33 6.39
C ALA A 108 -8.10 3.38 6.24
N VAL A 109 -7.16 3.46 7.18
CA VAL A 109 -6.15 2.40 7.39
C VAL A 109 -6.66 1.48 8.50
N PRO A 110 -7.05 0.24 8.19
CA PRO A 110 -7.72 -0.63 9.14
C PRO A 110 -6.72 -1.43 10.00
N ALA A 111 -7.20 -2.20 10.96
CA ALA A 111 -6.35 -2.95 11.91
C ALA A 111 -5.51 -4.04 11.23
N GLU A 112 -6.00 -4.59 10.12
CA GLU A 112 -5.37 -5.65 9.33
C GLU A 112 -4.02 -5.22 8.75
N VAL A 113 -3.71 -3.92 8.72
CA VAL A 113 -2.40 -3.39 8.37
C VAL A 113 -1.28 -3.97 9.24
N ALA A 114 -1.56 -4.33 10.50
CA ALA A 114 -0.61 -4.96 11.42
C ALA A 114 -0.01 -6.27 10.89
N ALA A 115 -0.75 -6.98 10.04
CA ALA A 115 -0.28 -8.22 9.45
C ALA A 115 0.74 -8.00 8.32
N LEU A 116 0.89 -6.76 7.83
CA LEU A 116 1.81 -6.45 6.75
C LEU A 116 3.26 -6.53 7.20
N GLN A 117 4.09 -7.05 6.30
CA GLN A 117 5.54 -7.11 6.48
C GLN A 117 6.26 -6.03 5.66
N ALA A 118 5.54 -5.01 5.18
CA ALA A 118 6.10 -3.92 4.37
C ALA A 118 7.07 -3.04 5.18
N ILE A 119 8.12 -2.57 4.51
CA ILE A 119 9.04 -1.55 5.03
C ILE A 119 8.47 -0.15 4.76
N GLU A 120 7.83 0.01 3.61
CA GLU A 120 7.27 1.26 3.13
C GLU A 120 5.82 1.08 2.68
N ILE A 121 4.94 1.95 3.19
CA ILE A 121 3.55 2.06 2.75
C ILE A 121 3.33 3.50 2.28
N ASN A 122 3.00 3.67 1.01
CA ASN A 122 2.62 4.95 0.43
C ASN A 122 1.11 5.01 0.24
N LEU A 123 0.45 5.91 0.96
CA LEU A 123 -0.99 6.18 0.91
C LEU A 123 -1.29 7.64 0.54
N ASN A 124 -0.31 8.35 -0.05
CA ASN A 124 -0.50 9.73 -0.46
C ASN A 124 -1.68 9.89 -1.42
N GLN A 125 -2.36 11.04 -1.38
CA GLN A 125 -3.46 11.35 -2.31
C GLN A 125 -4.59 10.31 -2.23
N ASN A 126 -5.11 10.13 -1.03
CA ASN A 126 -6.29 9.31 -0.73
C ASN A 126 -7.32 10.16 0.02
N GLN A 127 -8.34 9.52 0.61
CA GLN A 127 -9.39 10.18 1.39
C GLN A 127 -9.35 9.72 2.86
N ILE A 128 -8.16 9.38 3.36
CA ILE A 128 -8.00 8.73 4.65
C ILE A 128 -8.33 9.73 5.75
N SER A 129 -9.35 9.42 6.55
CA SER A 129 -9.75 10.20 7.72
C SER A 129 -9.39 9.56 9.05
N VAL A 130 -9.06 8.26 9.04
CA VAL A 130 -8.70 7.50 10.24
C VAL A 130 -7.55 6.52 9.98
N VAL A 131 -6.61 6.46 10.92
CA VAL A 131 -5.53 5.47 10.95
C VAL A 131 -5.67 4.61 12.19
N SER A 132 -5.72 3.29 12.03
CA SER A 132 -5.74 2.37 13.16
C SER A 132 -4.44 2.43 13.97
N ALA A 133 -4.56 2.35 15.31
CA ALA A 133 -3.41 2.27 16.22
C ALA A 133 -2.51 1.05 15.95
N GLU A 134 -3.08 0.00 15.34
CA GLU A 134 -2.40 -1.23 14.93
C GLU A 134 -1.32 -1.02 13.87
N VAL A 135 -1.27 0.14 13.19
CA VAL A 135 -0.09 0.52 12.38
C VAL A 135 1.19 0.45 13.20
N SER A 136 1.12 0.71 14.51
CA SER A 136 2.28 0.69 15.39
C SER A 136 2.85 -0.69 15.66
N THR A 137 2.05 -1.75 15.45
CA THR A 137 2.46 -3.14 15.66
C THR A 137 3.11 -3.76 14.42
N CYS A 138 3.13 -3.04 13.28
CA CYS A 138 3.82 -3.44 12.06
C CYS A 138 5.32 -3.64 12.32
N GLN A 139 5.80 -4.88 12.19
CA GLN A 139 7.16 -5.24 12.62
C GLN A 139 8.27 -4.69 11.72
N ARG A 140 7.98 -4.41 10.45
CA ARG A 140 8.98 -3.96 9.47
C ARG A 140 8.78 -2.53 9.00
N LEU A 141 7.64 -1.90 9.30
CA LEU A 141 7.28 -0.60 8.75
C LEU A 141 8.20 0.50 9.30
N LYS A 142 8.90 1.17 8.38
CA LYS A 142 9.78 2.31 8.67
C LYS A 142 9.27 3.60 8.05
N VAL A 143 8.63 3.49 6.88
CA VAL A 143 8.18 4.63 6.09
C VAL A 143 6.67 4.54 5.90
N LEU A 144 5.95 5.55 6.38
CA LEU A 144 4.52 5.70 6.20
C LEU A 144 4.26 7.08 5.60
N ARG A 145 3.72 7.11 4.38
CA ARG A 145 3.34 8.37 3.71
C ARG A 145 1.83 8.48 3.62
N LEU A 146 1.30 9.59 4.13
CA LEU A 146 -0.11 9.93 4.25
C LEU A 146 -0.37 11.37 3.79
N GLU A 147 0.46 11.90 2.88
CA GLU A 147 0.33 13.26 2.37
C GLU A 147 -0.96 13.41 1.55
N GLU A 148 -1.56 14.60 1.55
CA GLU A 148 -2.77 14.89 0.77
C GLU A 148 -3.91 13.90 1.09
N ASN A 149 -4.34 13.88 2.34
CA ASN A 149 -5.43 13.06 2.87
C ASN A 149 -6.38 13.92 3.72
N CYS A 150 -7.37 13.28 4.36
CA CYS A 150 -8.39 13.93 5.18
C CYS A 150 -8.16 13.70 6.68
N LEU A 151 -6.92 13.55 7.14
CA LEU A 151 -6.63 13.26 8.55
C LEU A 151 -6.80 14.50 9.41
N GLU A 152 -7.53 14.35 10.51
CA GLU A 152 -7.45 15.25 11.66
C GLU A 152 -6.29 14.84 12.57
N LEU A 153 -5.81 15.74 13.42
CA LEU A 153 -4.70 15.44 14.35
C LEU A 153 -5.05 14.27 15.29
N THR A 154 -6.29 14.21 15.76
CA THR A 154 -6.83 13.16 16.64
C THR A 154 -6.88 11.78 15.97
N SER A 155 -6.93 11.75 14.64
CA SER A 155 -6.96 10.53 13.84
C SER A 155 -5.59 9.90 13.64
N ILE A 156 -4.51 10.55 14.08
CA ILE A 156 -3.15 9.99 14.07
C ILE A 156 -2.90 9.35 15.45
N PRO A 157 -2.80 8.01 15.53
CA PRO A 157 -2.51 7.35 16.80
C PRO A 157 -1.15 7.79 17.35
N VAL A 158 -1.15 8.25 18.60
CA VAL A 158 0.07 8.60 19.35
C VAL A 158 1.05 7.41 19.43
N SER A 159 0.54 6.17 19.37
CA SER A 159 1.34 4.95 19.28
C SER A 159 2.32 4.95 18.09
N ILE A 160 1.99 5.62 16.99
CA ILE A 160 2.91 5.78 15.85
C ILE A 160 4.16 6.56 16.29
N LEU A 161 4.00 7.56 17.16
CA LEU A 161 5.09 8.39 17.65
C LEU A 161 5.84 7.73 18.82
N THR A 162 5.12 7.02 19.70
CA THR A 162 5.69 6.47 20.95
C THR A 162 6.25 5.05 20.80
N THR A 163 5.48 4.10 20.27
CA THR A 163 5.80 2.66 20.35
C THR A 163 6.17 2.04 19.00
N SER A 164 5.82 2.69 17.90
CA SER A 164 6.10 2.14 16.57
C SER A 164 7.58 2.20 16.16
N GLN A 165 7.87 1.49 15.07
CA GLN A 165 9.15 1.50 14.40
C GLN A 165 9.25 2.51 13.25
N VAL A 166 8.18 3.28 13.00
CA VAL A 166 8.14 4.29 11.94
C VAL A 166 9.17 5.38 12.23
N SER A 167 10.05 5.60 11.27
CA SER A 167 11.09 6.62 11.32
C SER A 167 10.90 7.71 10.28
N LEU A 168 10.04 7.51 9.29
CA LEU A 168 9.62 8.54 8.34
C LEU A 168 8.09 8.50 8.26
N LEU A 169 7.45 9.51 8.83
CA LEU A 169 6.03 9.78 8.76
C LEU A 169 5.82 11.08 7.96
N SER A 170 5.25 10.97 6.77
CA SER A 170 4.83 12.13 5.96
C SER A 170 3.33 12.32 6.10
N VAL A 171 2.90 13.50 6.52
CA VAL A 171 1.48 13.83 6.80
C VAL A 171 1.15 15.25 6.34
N GLU A 172 1.97 15.81 5.45
CA GLU A 172 1.74 17.11 4.84
C GLU A 172 0.38 17.16 4.11
N CYS A 173 -0.21 18.36 4.02
CA CYS A 173 -1.48 18.55 3.31
C CYS A 173 -2.64 17.68 3.87
N ASN A 174 -2.78 17.61 5.20
CA ASN A 174 -3.96 17.05 5.88
C ASN A 174 -4.80 18.15 6.54
N LEU A 175 -5.84 17.80 7.31
CA LEU A 175 -6.76 18.75 7.96
C LEU A 175 -6.21 19.36 9.26
N PHE A 176 -4.89 19.41 9.42
CA PHE A 176 -4.22 20.02 10.57
C PHE A 176 -2.87 20.64 10.15
N GLU A 177 -2.39 21.59 10.95
CA GLU A 177 -1.05 22.13 10.77
C GLU A 177 0.00 21.17 11.33
N VAL A 178 0.91 20.70 10.46
CA VAL A 178 1.99 19.75 10.84
C VAL A 178 2.85 20.24 12.01
N LYS A 179 2.94 21.57 12.21
CA LYS A 179 3.70 22.17 13.33
C LYS A 179 3.14 21.78 14.70
N ILE A 180 1.83 21.55 14.81
CA ILE A 180 1.14 21.19 16.05
C ILE A 180 1.53 19.77 16.50
N MET A 181 2.03 18.91 15.59
CA MET A 181 2.52 17.59 15.98
C MET A 181 3.66 17.63 16.99
N ARG A 182 4.40 18.73 17.08
CA ARG A 182 5.50 18.92 18.04
C ARG A 182 5.03 18.84 19.49
N ASP A 183 3.77 19.15 19.73
CA ASP A 183 3.15 19.16 21.05
C ASP A 183 2.55 17.79 21.41
N LEU A 184 2.57 16.81 20.49
CA LEU A 184 2.07 15.46 20.74
C LEU A 184 3.05 14.65 21.59
N GLU A 185 2.49 13.82 22.47
CA GLU A 185 3.25 12.84 23.22
C GLU A 185 4.06 11.93 22.28
N GLY A 186 5.34 11.71 22.62
CA GLY A 186 6.23 10.86 21.83
C GLY A 186 6.79 11.49 20.56
N TYR A 187 6.48 12.75 20.24
CA TYR A 187 7.05 13.43 19.07
C TYR A 187 8.58 13.48 19.12
N GLU A 188 9.17 13.78 20.29
CA GLU A 188 10.63 13.78 20.47
C GLU A 188 11.24 12.40 20.17
N LYS A 189 10.61 11.34 20.69
CA LYS A 189 11.03 9.95 20.44
C LYS A 189 10.93 9.58 18.96
N TYR A 190 9.92 10.09 18.25
CA TYR A 190 9.83 9.96 16.79
C TYR A 190 10.96 10.73 16.08
N MET A 191 11.24 11.97 16.49
CA MET A 191 12.28 12.80 15.90
C MET A 191 13.69 12.21 16.08
N GLU A 192 13.96 11.53 17.19
CA GLU A 192 15.18 10.75 17.39
C GLU A 192 15.30 9.63 16.33
N ARG A 193 14.23 8.86 16.10
CA ARG A 193 14.18 7.80 15.08
C ARG A 193 14.37 8.36 13.66
N PHE A 194 13.71 9.47 13.36
CA PHE A 194 13.82 10.17 12.07
C PHE A 194 15.25 10.66 11.81
N THR A 195 15.86 11.32 12.79
CA THR A 195 17.22 11.87 12.66
C THR A 195 18.27 10.76 12.55
N ALA A 196 18.12 9.69 13.33
CA ALA A 196 19.00 8.51 13.25
C ALA A 196 18.93 7.83 11.87
N THR A 197 17.75 7.84 11.24
CA THR A 197 17.56 7.27 9.90
C THR A 197 18.18 8.18 8.83
N LYS A 198 17.96 9.49 8.88
CA LYS A 198 18.58 10.45 7.93
C LYS A 198 20.11 10.37 7.91
N LYS A 199 20.75 10.21 9.08
CA LYS A 199 22.21 10.06 9.20
C LYS A 199 22.76 8.76 8.58
N LYS A 200 21.93 7.74 8.36
CA LYS A 200 22.35 6.50 7.68
C LYS A 200 22.35 6.61 6.15
N PHE A 201 21.74 7.66 5.60
CA PHE A 201 21.59 7.88 4.16
C PHE A 201 22.27 9.17 3.67
N ALA A 202 23.05 9.84 4.53
CA ALA A 202 23.87 11.01 4.22
C ALA A 202 25.35 10.67 4.40
#